data_AF-A0A8J0U462-F1
#
_entry.id   AF-A0A8J0U462-F1
#
_cell.length_a   1.000
_cell.length_b   1.000
_cell.length_c   1.000
_cell.angle_alpha   90.00
_cell.angle_beta   90.00
_cell.angle_gamma   90.00
#
_symmetry.space_group_name_H-M   'P 1'
#
loop_
_entity.id
_entity.type
_entity.pdbx_description
1 polymer ?
#
loop_
_entity_poly.entity_id
_entity_poly.type
_entity_poly.pdbx_seq_one_letter_code
_entity_poly.pdbx_strand_id
1 'polypeptide(L)'
;MASFDLEDELNCPICLSIYTDPVTLPCGHNFCQGCIGSVLDTQEGSGGYSCPECRQEYEERPVLQRNRILGNIAEGFLSAHPEHDGTGIFCTYCDYNVPSVKSCVQCEVSLCDAHLQKHNKSVEHILIEPTASFSSRKCSTHNKLLEYYCYEDGAPICSSCCLAGEHRGHGVELLIEASEKKKEKLRKVLDKLRPEKKKTERGAQRLQEHRRKVTEKSAGETERVTALFRDIREQLEALEKRLLSDISSQKEKVSLPLTDLMEQLEIKKDELSRKIRHIEELCNMADPLTVL
;
A
#
# COMPACT_ATOMS: atom_id res chain seq x y z
N MET A 1 2.74 -18.87 27.96
CA MET A 1 1.78 -19.98 27.76
C MET A 1 0.48 -19.45 27.17
N ALA A 2 0.55 -18.79 26.00
CA ALA A 2 -0.63 -18.24 25.30
C ALA A 2 -0.50 -18.34 23.76
N SER A 3 0.54 -19.04 23.27
CA SER A 3 0.84 -19.18 21.85
C SER A 3 0.36 -20.50 21.25
N PHE A 4 0.00 -21.47 22.09
CA PHE A 4 -0.41 -22.82 21.67
C PHE A 4 -1.90 -22.89 21.29
N ASP A 5 -2.75 -21.99 21.80
CA ASP A 5 -4.21 -22.04 21.55
C ASP A 5 -4.63 -21.41 20.21
N LEU A 6 -3.85 -20.48 19.67
CA LEU A 6 -4.19 -19.77 18.42
C LEU A 6 -3.87 -20.59 17.15
N GLU A 7 -2.93 -21.52 17.21
CA GLU A 7 -2.53 -22.34 16.07
C GLU A 7 -3.64 -23.36 15.73
N ASP A 8 -4.18 -24.02 16.76
CA ASP A 8 -5.27 -24.99 16.59
C ASP A 8 -6.56 -24.35 16.03
N GLU A 9 -6.82 -23.08 16.36
CA GLU A 9 -7.95 -22.31 15.84
C GLU A 9 -7.77 -21.87 14.37
N LEU A 10 -6.54 -21.87 13.85
CA LEU A 10 -6.20 -21.48 12.47
C LEU A 10 -5.98 -22.67 11.54
N ASN A 11 -6.20 -23.89 12.01
CA ASN A 11 -6.04 -25.09 11.21
C ASN A 11 -7.31 -25.44 10.43
N CYS A 12 -7.13 -25.77 9.16
CA CYS A 12 -8.19 -26.35 8.36
C CYS A 12 -8.47 -27.79 8.82
N PRO A 13 -9.73 -28.16 9.08
CA PRO A 13 -10.10 -29.49 9.60
C PRO A 13 -9.87 -30.63 8.60
N ILE A 14 -9.61 -30.33 7.32
CA ILE A 14 -9.36 -31.33 6.27
C ILE A 14 -7.85 -31.63 6.15
N CYS A 15 -7.02 -30.60 5.92
CA CYS A 15 -5.57 -30.80 5.79
C CYS A 15 -4.80 -30.73 7.11
N LEU A 16 -5.47 -30.33 8.19
CA LEU A 16 -4.90 -30.14 9.54
C LEU A 16 -3.68 -29.21 9.52
N SER A 17 -3.72 -28.20 8.65
CA SER A 17 -2.69 -27.18 8.48
C SER A 17 -3.32 -25.81 8.44
N ILE A 18 -2.52 -24.77 8.68
CA ILE A 18 -2.97 -23.38 8.66
C ILE A 18 -3.70 -23.08 7.34
N TYR A 19 -4.83 -22.37 7.43
CA TYR A 19 -5.67 -22.05 6.28
C TYR A 19 -4.90 -21.42 5.12
N THR A 20 -5.01 -22.03 3.94
CA THR A 20 -4.53 -21.48 2.65
C THR A 20 -5.75 -21.19 1.79
N ASP A 21 -5.91 -19.92 1.37
CA ASP A 21 -7.10 -19.42 0.67
C ASP A 21 -8.42 -19.91 1.33
N PRO A 22 -8.68 -19.56 2.61
CA PRO A 22 -9.86 -20.06 3.30
C PRO A 22 -11.16 -19.60 2.63
N VAL A 23 -12.15 -20.48 2.62
CA VAL A 23 -13.52 -20.24 2.18
C VAL A 23 -14.49 -20.64 3.29
N THR A 24 -15.63 -19.97 3.34
CA THR A 24 -16.66 -20.24 4.35
C THR A 24 -17.88 -20.82 3.67
N LEU A 25 -18.35 -21.97 4.16
CA LEU A 25 -19.62 -22.56 3.72
C LEU A 25 -20.81 -21.80 4.34
N PRO A 26 -22.03 -21.91 3.79
CA PRO A 26 -23.21 -21.25 4.37
C PRO A 26 -23.51 -21.65 5.83
N CYS A 27 -23.06 -22.84 6.27
CA CYS A 27 -23.15 -23.28 7.66
C CYS A 27 -22.15 -22.60 8.61
N GLY A 28 -21.26 -21.73 8.11
CA GLY A 28 -20.28 -20.97 8.90
C GLY A 28 -18.92 -21.65 9.10
N HIS A 29 -18.76 -22.91 8.70
CA HIS A 29 -17.48 -23.63 8.81
C HIS A 29 -16.50 -23.23 7.69
N ASN A 30 -15.21 -23.26 8.03
CA ASN A 30 -14.14 -22.73 7.19
C ASN A 30 -13.22 -23.86 6.72
N PHE A 31 -12.76 -23.77 5.47
CA PHE A 31 -11.88 -24.76 4.86
C PHE A 31 -10.93 -24.08 3.88
N CYS A 32 -9.77 -24.66 3.60
CA CYS A 32 -8.98 -24.24 2.45
C CYS A 32 -9.79 -24.45 1.16
N GLN A 33 -9.76 -23.48 0.24
CA GLN A 33 -10.52 -23.55 -1.03
C GLN A 33 -10.29 -24.88 -1.77
N GLY A 34 -9.02 -25.34 -1.84
CA GLY A 34 -8.68 -26.61 -2.47
C GLY A 34 -9.19 -27.84 -1.70
N CYS A 35 -9.17 -27.81 -0.37
CA CYS A 35 -9.60 -28.95 0.45
C CYS A 35 -11.10 -29.21 0.33
N ILE A 36 -11.92 -28.18 0.51
CA ILE A 36 -13.38 -28.34 0.39
C ILE A 36 -13.80 -28.53 -1.07
N GLY A 37 -13.07 -27.95 -2.03
CA GLY A 37 -13.27 -28.19 -3.46
C GLY A 37 -13.24 -29.68 -3.79
N SER A 38 -12.15 -30.37 -3.40
CA SER A 38 -11.98 -31.81 -3.62
C SER A 38 -13.08 -32.65 -2.97
N VAL A 39 -13.51 -32.31 -1.75
CA VAL A 39 -14.61 -33.03 -1.08
C VAL A 39 -15.92 -32.87 -1.85
N LEU A 40 -16.26 -31.64 -2.26
CA LEU A 40 -17.46 -31.40 -3.04
C LEU A 40 -17.41 -32.09 -4.41
N ASP A 41 -16.24 -32.16 -5.05
CA ASP A 41 -16.05 -32.92 -6.30
C ASP A 41 -16.35 -34.41 -6.11
N THR A 42 -15.94 -35.01 -4.99
CA THR A 42 -16.25 -36.43 -4.71
C THR A 42 -17.72 -36.71 -4.43
N GLN A 43 -18.49 -35.68 -4.04
CA GLN A 43 -19.93 -35.79 -3.76
C GLN A 43 -20.79 -35.56 -5.00
N GLU A 44 -20.18 -35.10 -6.10
CA GLU A 44 -20.88 -34.82 -7.35
C GLU A 44 -21.52 -36.11 -7.91
N GLY A 45 -22.85 -36.09 -8.09
CA GLY A 45 -23.65 -37.25 -8.51
C GLY A 45 -24.23 -38.12 -7.38
N SER A 46 -23.95 -37.80 -6.11
CA SER A 46 -24.45 -38.55 -4.93
C SER A 46 -25.83 -38.10 -4.42
N GLY A 47 -26.50 -37.18 -5.12
CA GLY A 47 -27.83 -36.67 -4.78
C GLY A 47 -27.85 -35.43 -3.86
N GLY A 48 -26.69 -34.93 -3.44
CA GLY A 48 -26.54 -33.70 -2.66
C GLY A 48 -25.11 -33.50 -2.14
N TYR A 49 -24.84 -32.34 -1.54
CA TYR A 49 -23.54 -31.98 -0.96
C TYR A 49 -23.66 -31.86 0.56
N SER A 50 -22.60 -32.17 1.30
CA SER A 50 -22.63 -32.05 2.77
C SER A 50 -21.35 -31.42 3.34
N CYS A 51 -21.52 -30.62 4.39
CA CYS A 51 -20.39 -30.07 5.14
C CYS A 51 -19.62 -31.18 5.87
N PRO A 52 -18.28 -31.27 5.74
CA PRO A 52 -17.49 -32.30 6.42
C PRO A 52 -17.54 -32.24 7.96
N GLU A 53 -17.75 -31.06 8.53
CA GLU A 53 -17.77 -30.88 10.00
C GLU A 53 -19.15 -31.09 10.61
N CYS A 54 -20.15 -30.33 10.14
CA CYS A 54 -21.50 -30.37 10.74
C CYS A 54 -22.51 -31.23 9.99
N ARG A 55 -22.13 -31.80 8.84
CA ARG A 55 -22.98 -32.65 7.99
C ARG A 55 -24.24 -31.96 7.45
N GLN A 56 -24.32 -30.63 7.51
CA GLN A 56 -25.41 -29.89 6.89
C GLN A 56 -25.42 -30.14 5.38
N GLU A 57 -26.59 -30.51 4.87
CA GLU A 57 -26.81 -30.88 3.46
C GLU A 57 -27.21 -29.66 2.60
N TYR A 58 -26.84 -29.72 1.33
CA TYR A 58 -27.14 -28.73 0.31
C TYR A 58 -27.59 -29.45 -0.96
N GLU A 59 -28.73 -29.03 -1.53
CA GLU A 59 -29.26 -29.62 -2.78
C GLU A 59 -28.39 -29.27 -3.99
N GLU A 60 -27.80 -28.08 -3.99
CA GLU A 60 -26.89 -27.60 -5.04
C GLU A 60 -25.48 -27.36 -4.47
N ARG A 61 -24.49 -27.34 -5.36
CA ARG A 61 -23.09 -27.15 -4.97
C ARG A 61 -22.91 -25.77 -4.31
N PRO A 62 -22.45 -25.71 -3.04
CA PRO A 62 -22.27 -24.43 -2.38
C PRO A 62 -21.23 -23.56 -3.08
N VAL A 63 -21.56 -22.28 -3.26
CA VAL A 63 -20.60 -21.30 -3.81
C VAL A 63 -19.51 -21.04 -2.76
N LEU A 64 -18.27 -21.32 -3.12
CA LEU A 64 -17.11 -21.12 -2.25
C LEU A 64 -16.70 -19.63 -2.24
N GLN A 65 -17.20 -18.89 -1.26
CA GLN A 65 -16.81 -17.50 -1.05
C GLN A 65 -15.53 -17.43 -0.19
N ARG A 66 -14.51 -16.72 -0.70
CA ARG A 66 -13.25 -16.53 0.01
C ARG A 66 -13.44 -15.69 1.27
N ASN A 67 -12.97 -16.23 2.39
CA ASN A 67 -12.91 -15.53 3.66
C ASN A 67 -11.60 -14.72 3.73
N ARG A 68 -11.65 -13.48 3.25
CA ARG A 68 -10.48 -12.59 3.22
C ARG A 68 -9.94 -12.27 4.62
N ILE A 69 -10.82 -12.19 5.62
CA ILE A 69 -10.42 -11.86 6.99
C ILE A 69 -9.59 -13.01 7.57
N LEU A 70 -10.11 -14.23 7.50
CA LEU A 70 -9.40 -15.43 7.97
C LEU A 70 -8.10 -15.65 7.17
N GLY A 71 -8.12 -15.38 5.87
CA GLY A 71 -6.92 -15.43 5.02
C GLY A 71 -5.84 -14.46 5.49
N ASN A 72 -6.19 -13.20 5.77
CA ASN A 72 -5.24 -12.20 6.25
C ASN A 72 -4.68 -12.55 7.65
N ILE A 73 -5.51 -13.14 8.53
CA ILE A 73 -5.08 -13.58 9.86
C ILE A 73 -4.09 -14.74 9.74
N ALA A 74 -4.40 -15.74 8.93
CA ALA A 74 -3.53 -16.88 8.66
C ALA A 74 -2.19 -16.43 8.04
N GLU A 75 -2.23 -15.55 7.03
CA GLU A 75 -1.03 -15.00 6.38
C GLU A 75 -0.18 -14.15 7.34
N GLY A 76 -0.82 -13.35 8.20
CA GLY A 76 -0.14 -12.59 9.24
C GLY A 76 0.55 -13.48 10.27
N PHE A 77 -0.08 -14.59 10.65
CA PHE A 77 0.50 -15.58 11.56
C PHE A 77 1.74 -16.25 10.95
N LEU A 78 1.64 -16.69 9.68
CA LEU A 78 2.73 -17.28 8.90
C LEU A 78 3.91 -16.30 8.72
N SER A 79 3.61 -15.03 8.45
CA SER A 79 4.62 -13.97 8.25
C SER A 79 5.37 -13.62 9.54
N ALA A 80 4.71 -13.74 10.69
CA ALA A 80 5.32 -13.52 12.01
C ALA A 80 6.15 -14.74 12.48
N HIS A 81 5.89 -15.93 11.94
CA HIS A 81 6.56 -17.18 12.28
C HIS A 81 7.06 -17.90 11.00
N PRO A 82 8.18 -17.44 10.40
CA PRO A 82 8.71 -18.00 9.16
C PRO A 82 9.14 -19.49 9.26
N GLU A 83 9.13 -20.06 10.46
CA GLU A 83 9.34 -21.49 10.70
C GLU A 83 8.12 -22.35 10.34
N HIS A 84 6.96 -21.73 10.09
CA HIS A 84 5.67 -22.37 9.82
C HIS A 84 5.13 -22.09 8.41
N ASP A 85 5.98 -21.74 7.44
CA ASP A 85 5.57 -21.79 6.03
C ASP A 85 5.03 -23.20 5.75
N GLY A 86 3.76 -23.35 5.39
CA GLY A 86 2.98 -24.59 5.33
C GLY A 86 3.45 -25.65 4.32
N THR A 87 4.75 -25.72 4.06
CA THR A 87 5.50 -26.69 3.26
C THR A 87 6.37 -27.59 4.14
N GLY A 88 5.91 -27.90 5.35
CA GLY A 88 6.56 -28.88 6.21
C GLY A 88 6.74 -30.21 5.47
N ILE A 89 7.98 -30.64 5.29
CA ILE A 89 8.25 -31.96 4.72
C ILE A 89 7.79 -32.99 5.74
N PHE A 90 6.77 -33.78 5.42
CA PHE A 90 6.19 -34.75 6.36
C PHE A 90 6.90 -36.09 6.33
N CYS A 91 6.72 -36.87 7.40
CA CYS A 91 7.27 -38.20 7.51
C CYS A 91 6.60 -39.15 6.52
N THR A 92 7.40 -39.84 5.72
CA THR A 92 6.95 -40.78 4.69
C THR A 92 6.24 -42.01 5.26
N TYR A 93 6.46 -42.34 6.53
CA TYR A 93 5.95 -43.58 7.16
C TYR A 93 4.83 -43.34 8.17
N CYS A 94 4.41 -42.10 8.41
CA CYS A 94 3.30 -41.80 9.30
C CYS A 94 2.00 -41.71 8.49
N ASP A 95 0.92 -42.28 9.01
CA ASP A 95 -0.42 -42.17 8.41
C ASP A 95 -1.01 -40.74 8.56
N TYR A 96 -0.44 -39.95 9.49
CA TYR A 96 -0.77 -38.55 9.72
C TYR A 96 0.38 -37.64 9.25
N ASN A 97 0.08 -36.37 8.97
CA ASN A 97 1.04 -35.33 8.55
C ASN A 97 2.01 -34.94 9.69
N VAL A 98 2.83 -35.88 10.15
CA VAL A 98 3.84 -35.66 11.17
C VAL A 98 5.06 -35.00 10.52
N PRO A 99 5.51 -33.82 10.98
CA PRO A 99 6.70 -33.17 10.44
C PRO A 99 7.94 -34.07 10.50
N SER A 100 8.72 -34.09 9.43
CA SER A 100 10.01 -34.78 9.41
C SER A 100 11.12 -33.89 9.97
N VAL A 101 12.09 -34.51 10.63
CA VAL A 101 13.26 -33.83 11.20
C VAL A 101 14.51 -34.02 10.34
N LYS A 102 14.57 -35.11 9.56
CA LYS A 102 15.65 -35.40 8.60
C LYS A 102 15.12 -36.15 7.39
N SER A 103 15.78 -35.97 6.26
CA SER A 103 15.59 -36.81 5.08
C SER A 103 16.81 -37.70 4.85
N CYS A 104 16.57 -38.98 4.54
CA CYS A 104 17.60 -39.93 4.15
C CYS A 104 17.76 -39.91 2.63
N VAL A 105 18.93 -39.52 2.14
CA VAL A 105 19.16 -39.36 0.69
C VAL A 105 19.24 -40.71 -0.02
N GLN A 106 19.76 -41.72 0.66
CA GLN A 106 19.84 -43.08 0.13
C GLN A 106 18.46 -43.72 -0.02
N CYS A 107 17.60 -43.58 0.99
CA CYS A 107 16.27 -44.18 1.00
C CYS A 107 15.19 -43.30 0.35
N GLU A 108 15.49 -42.02 0.07
CA GLU A 108 14.54 -41.05 -0.50
C GLU A 108 13.29 -40.87 0.36
N VAL A 109 13.47 -40.94 1.68
CA VAL A 109 12.39 -40.81 2.66
C VAL A 109 12.69 -39.69 3.64
N SER A 110 11.63 -39.07 4.11
CA SER A 110 11.65 -38.06 5.16
C SER A 110 11.12 -38.66 6.45
N LEU A 111 11.83 -38.47 7.55
CA LEU A 111 11.61 -39.20 8.80
C LEU A 111 11.30 -38.22 9.93
N CYS A 112 10.21 -38.44 10.65
CA CYS A 112 10.00 -37.84 11.97
C CYS A 112 10.98 -38.46 12.98
N ASP A 113 11.11 -37.84 14.16
CA ASP A 113 12.09 -38.26 15.16
C ASP A 113 11.96 -39.76 15.52
N ALA A 114 10.73 -40.23 15.73
CA ALA A 114 10.47 -41.64 16.06
C ALA A 114 10.91 -42.63 14.97
N HIS A 115 10.71 -42.28 13.70
CA HIS A 115 11.14 -43.12 12.57
C HIS A 115 12.64 -42.99 12.30
N LEU A 116 13.23 -41.82 12.55
CA LEU A 116 14.67 -41.60 12.46
C LEU A 116 15.45 -42.46 13.47
N GLN A 117 14.97 -42.53 14.72
CA GLN A 117 15.57 -43.35 15.78
C GLN A 117 15.58 -44.84 15.45
N LYS A 118 14.59 -45.32 14.70
CA LYS A 118 14.56 -46.71 14.21
C LYS A 118 15.45 -46.90 12.98
N HIS A 119 15.55 -45.89 12.13
CA HIS A 119 16.30 -45.92 10.88
C HIS A 119 17.82 -45.96 11.08
N ASN A 120 18.33 -45.26 12.10
CA ASN A 120 19.77 -45.11 12.34
C ASN A 120 20.43 -46.32 13.06
N LYS A 121 19.78 -47.49 13.10
CA LYS A 121 20.22 -48.63 13.93
C LYS A 121 21.11 -49.66 13.20
N SER A 122 21.33 -49.54 11.89
CA SER A 122 22.01 -50.63 11.16
C SER A 122 22.94 -50.25 10.00
N VAL A 123 22.87 -49.04 9.43
CA VAL A 123 23.77 -48.58 8.36
C VAL A 123 23.93 -47.05 8.47
N GLU A 124 25.13 -46.51 8.26
CA GLU A 124 25.35 -45.06 8.17
C GLU A 124 24.73 -44.50 6.88
N HIS A 125 23.46 -44.09 6.97
CA HIS A 125 22.78 -43.35 5.92
C HIS A 125 23.06 -41.84 6.05
N ILE A 126 23.11 -41.14 4.92
CA ILE A 126 23.35 -39.69 4.89
C ILE A 126 22.02 -38.99 5.13
N LEU A 127 21.93 -38.38 6.30
CA LEU A 127 20.78 -37.64 6.78
C LEU A 127 21.01 -36.14 6.55
N ILE A 128 20.09 -35.50 5.84
CA ILE A 128 20.11 -34.07 5.55
C ILE A 128 18.86 -33.39 6.12
N GLU A 129 18.85 -32.06 6.05
CA GLU A 129 17.62 -31.29 6.32
C GLU A 129 16.46 -31.78 5.44
N PRO A 130 15.23 -31.80 5.98
CA PRO A 130 14.08 -32.27 5.25
C PRO A 130 13.96 -31.66 3.86
N THR A 131 13.75 -32.48 2.84
CA THR A 131 13.63 -32.01 1.46
C THR A 131 12.54 -32.74 0.69
N ALA A 132 11.86 -32.02 -0.19
CA ALA A 132 10.88 -32.56 -1.12
C ALA A 132 11.53 -33.14 -2.38
N SER A 133 12.80 -32.80 -2.66
CA SER A 133 13.45 -33.10 -3.94
C SER A 133 14.81 -33.78 -3.75
N PHE A 134 14.80 -35.10 -3.67
CA PHE A 134 15.99 -35.94 -3.63
C PHE A 134 16.74 -35.98 -4.97
N SER A 135 16.02 -35.81 -6.09
CA SER A 135 16.58 -35.85 -7.45
C SER A 135 17.60 -34.74 -7.70
N SER A 136 17.41 -33.56 -7.10
CA SER A 136 18.36 -32.44 -7.18
C SER A 136 19.73 -32.72 -6.55
N ARG A 137 19.84 -33.78 -5.74
CA ARG A 137 21.06 -34.18 -5.02
C ARG A 137 21.76 -35.38 -5.66
N LYS A 138 21.16 -36.03 -6.66
CA LYS A 138 21.72 -37.21 -7.32
C LYS A 138 22.14 -36.89 -8.75
N CYS A 139 23.22 -37.53 -9.19
CA CYS A 139 23.63 -37.50 -10.59
C CYS A 139 22.58 -38.19 -11.45
N SER A 140 22.10 -37.50 -12.48
CA SER A 140 21.10 -38.03 -13.43
C SER A 140 21.56 -39.29 -14.16
N THR A 141 22.86 -39.42 -14.44
CA THR A 141 23.42 -40.56 -15.19
C THR A 141 23.70 -41.77 -14.30
N HIS A 142 24.24 -41.53 -13.11
CA HIS A 142 24.77 -42.61 -12.26
C HIS A 142 23.91 -42.91 -11.03
N ASN A 143 22.87 -42.10 -10.77
CA ASN A 143 22.02 -42.15 -9.59
C ASN A 143 22.78 -42.17 -8.25
N LYS A 144 23.98 -41.56 -8.22
CA LYS A 144 24.85 -41.42 -7.05
C LYS A 144 24.82 -39.99 -6.51
N LEU A 145 25.12 -39.81 -5.24
CA LEU A 145 25.17 -38.50 -4.59
C LEU A 145 26.17 -37.57 -5.28
N LEU A 146 25.78 -36.31 -5.42
CA LEU A 146 26.66 -35.24 -5.90
C LEU A 146 27.51 -34.74 -4.72
N GLU A 147 28.75 -35.21 -4.66
CA GLU A 147 29.67 -34.96 -3.54
C GLU A 147 30.81 -34.01 -3.91
N TYR A 148 31.05 -33.81 -5.20
CA TYR A 148 32.16 -33.03 -5.74
C TYR A 148 31.67 -31.87 -6.59
N TYR A 149 32.51 -30.85 -6.74
CA TYR A 149 32.32 -29.74 -7.67
C TYR A 149 33.48 -29.70 -8.65
N CYS A 150 33.18 -29.73 -9.94
CA CYS A 150 34.17 -29.57 -11.01
C CYS A 150 34.35 -28.09 -11.35
N TYR A 151 35.60 -27.63 -11.38
CA TYR A 151 35.91 -26.22 -11.66
C TYR A 151 35.71 -25.84 -13.11
N GLU A 152 36.11 -26.73 -14.01
CA GLU A 152 36.13 -26.53 -15.44
C GLU A 152 34.71 -26.45 -16.00
N ASP A 153 33.84 -27.36 -15.54
CA ASP A 153 32.45 -27.44 -16.01
C ASP A 153 31.47 -26.64 -15.12
N GLY A 154 31.94 -26.16 -13.97
CA GLY A 154 31.13 -25.38 -13.04
C GLY A 154 29.92 -26.13 -12.47
N ALA A 155 30.02 -27.45 -12.33
CA ALA A 155 28.90 -28.32 -12.02
C ALA A 155 29.15 -29.23 -10.80
N PRO A 156 28.13 -29.52 -9.98
CA PRO A 156 28.20 -30.58 -8.98
C PRO A 156 28.17 -31.96 -9.66
N ILE A 157 29.06 -32.86 -9.27
CA ILE A 157 29.22 -34.20 -9.88
C ILE A 157 29.34 -35.29 -8.81
N CYS A 158 29.07 -36.55 -9.21
CA CYS A 158 29.28 -37.71 -8.35
C CYS A 158 30.66 -38.35 -8.56
N SER A 159 31.05 -39.28 -7.67
CA SER A 159 32.31 -40.01 -7.75
C SER A 159 32.52 -40.76 -9.09
N SER A 160 31.46 -41.34 -9.66
CA SER A 160 31.53 -42.03 -10.95
C SER A 160 31.83 -41.07 -12.11
N CYS A 161 31.22 -39.89 -12.13
CA CYS A 161 31.51 -38.85 -13.13
C CYS A 161 32.99 -38.45 -13.09
N CYS A 162 33.57 -38.32 -11.89
CA CYS A 162 34.94 -37.91 -11.68
C CYS A 162 35.98 -39.00 -12.04
N LEU A 163 35.70 -40.26 -11.71
CA LEU A 163 36.70 -41.34 -11.83
C LEU A 163 36.70 -42.02 -13.20
N ALA A 164 35.52 -42.19 -13.80
CA ALA A 164 35.35 -42.98 -15.01
C ALA A 164 34.39 -42.35 -16.03
N GLY A 165 33.84 -41.17 -15.75
CA GLY A 165 32.92 -40.45 -16.63
C GLY A 165 33.57 -39.27 -17.34
N GLU A 166 32.71 -38.40 -17.88
CA GLU A 166 33.08 -37.24 -18.70
C GLU A 166 33.98 -36.21 -17.99
N HIS A 167 34.04 -36.21 -16.66
CA HIS A 167 34.83 -35.27 -15.87
C HIS A 167 36.18 -35.87 -15.43
N ARG A 168 36.62 -36.95 -16.07
CA ARG A 168 37.85 -37.65 -15.72
C ARG A 168 39.07 -36.78 -16.02
N GLY A 169 39.83 -36.45 -14.96
CA GLY A 169 41.04 -35.63 -15.06
C GLY A 169 40.80 -34.13 -14.89
N HIS A 170 39.56 -33.69 -14.68
CA HIS A 170 39.24 -32.32 -14.30
C HIS A 170 39.61 -32.04 -12.85
N GLY A 171 39.87 -30.77 -12.54
CA GLY A 171 40.03 -30.29 -11.18
C GLY A 171 38.70 -30.38 -10.42
N VAL A 172 38.71 -31.13 -9.31
CA VAL A 172 37.54 -31.29 -8.45
C VAL A 172 37.87 -30.96 -7.00
N GLU A 173 36.90 -30.42 -6.28
CA GLU A 173 36.92 -30.32 -4.82
C GLU A 173 35.63 -30.88 -4.23
N LEU A 174 35.59 -31.09 -2.91
CA LEU A 174 34.35 -31.47 -2.23
C LEU A 174 33.32 -30.35 -2.37
N LEU A 175 32.08 -30.71 -2.69
CA LEU A 175 30.98 -29.76 -2.90
C LEU A 175 30.75 -28.88 -1.67
N ILE A 176 30.95 -29.42 -0.46
CA ILE A 176 30.84 -28.68 0.80
C ILE A 176 31.91 -27.59 0.88
N GLU A 177 33.16 -27.91 0.53
CA GLU A 177 34.26 -26.94 0.54
C GLU A 177 34.07 -25.85 -0.53
N ALA A 178 33.67 -26.24 -1.75
CA ALA A 178 33.33 -25.31 -2.83
C ALA A 178 32.23 -24.33 -2.40
N SER A 179 31.18 -24.87 -1.76
CA SER A 179 30.05 -24.10 -1.23
C SER A 179 30.52 -23.10 -0.18
N GLU A 180 31.31 -23.53 0.81
CA GLU A 180 31.78 -22.63 1.87
C GLU A 180 32.71 -21.54 1.34
N LYS A 181 33.63 -21.87 0.41
CA LYS A 181 34.46 -20.86 -0.27
C LYS A 181 33.62 -19.86 -1.05
N LYS A 182 32.56 -20.31 -1.74
CA LYS A 182 31.65 -19.44 -2.50
C LYS A 182 30.80 -18.56 -1.57
N LYS A 183 30.27 -19.12 -0.48
CA LYS A 183 29.55 -18.35 0.56
C LYS A 183 30.44 -17.29 1.18
N GLU A 184 31.70 -17.60 1.46
CA GLU A 184 32.65 -16.63 2.02
C GLU A 184 32.93 -15.46 1.07
N LYS A 185 33.10 -15.74 -0.24
CA LYS A 185 33.21 -14.69 -1.25
C LYS A 185 31.95 -13.82 -1.29
N LEU A 186 30.76 -14.42 -1.23
CA LEU A 186 29.49 -13.71 -1.21
C LEU A 186 29.32 -12.85 0.06
N ARG A 187 29.72 -13.35 1.24
CA ARG A 187 29.72 -12.56 2.48
C ARG A 187 30.57 -11.30 2.35
N LYS A 188 31.78 -11.41 1.78
CA LYS A 188 32.65 -10.25 1.53
C LYS A 188 32.03 -9.22 0.58
N VAL A 189 31.27 -9.66 -0.43
CA VAL A 189 30.52 -8.76 -1.32
C VAL A 189 29.37 -8.10 -0.55
N LEU A 190 28.62 -8.85 0.24
CA LEU A 190 27.54 -8.32 1.08
C LEU A 190 28.04 -7.28 2.08
N ASP A 191 29.20 -7.52 2.71
CA ASP A 191 29.82 -6.60 3.66
C ASP A 191 30.23 -5.28 3.01
N LYS A 192 30.54 -5.27 1.71
CA LYS A 192 30.80 -4.04 0.93
C LYS A 192 29.51 -3.35 0.51
N LEU A 193 28.49 -4.10 0.11
CA LEU A 193 27.22 -3.53 -0.37
C LEU A 193 26.38 -2.91 0.76
N ARG A 194 26.40 -3.50 1.96
CA ARG A 194 25.68 -2.97 3.14
C ARG A 194 26.00 -1.50 3.46
N PRO A 195 27.27 -1.07 3.62
CA PRO A 195 27.60 0.32 3.87
C PRO A 195 27.33 1.23 2.67
N GLU A 196 27.50 0.76 1.43
CA GLU A 196 27.17 1.52 0.22
C GLU A 196 25.68 1.82 0.12
N LYS A 197 24.82 0.83 0.39
CA LYS A 197 23.37 1.01 0.52
C LYS A 197 23.05 2.07 1.56
N LYS A 198 23.61 1.94 2.78
CA LYS A 198 23.38 2.91 3.87
C LYS A 198 23.86 4.32 3.51
N LYS A 199 24.98 4.46 2.76
CA LYS A 199 25.51 5.75 2.30
C LYS A 199 24.57 6.39 1.27
N THR A 200 24.06 5.59 0.35
CA THR A 200 23.11 6.00 -0.68
C THR A 200 21.79 6.45 -0.07
N GLU A 201 21.23 5.68 0.87
CA GLU A 201 20.02 6.04 1.63
C GLU A 201 20.19 7.36 2.39
N ARG A 202 21.30 7.55 3.10
CA ARG A 202 21.61 8.83 3.77
C ARG A 202 21.72 9.98 2.76
N GLY A 203 22.26 9.72 1.57
CA GLY A 203 22.34 10.70 0.48
C GLY A 203 20.96 11.13 0.00
N ALA A 204 20.07 10.18 -0.26
CA ALA A 204 18.70 10.43 -0.68
C ALA A 204 17.92 11.24 0.38
N GLN A 205 18.05 10.88 1.66
CA GLN A 205 17.42 11.62 2.78
C GLN A 205 17.88 13.08 2.84
N ARG A 206 19.18 13.34 2.69
CA ARG A 206 19.72 14.72 2.66
C ARG A 206 19.16 15.53 1.49
N LEU A 207 19.06 14.92 0.30
CA LEU A 207 18.50 15.59 -0.88
C LEU A 207 17.01 15.88 -0.71
N GLN A 208 16.26 14.95 -0.12
CA GLN A 208 14.84 15.14 0.18
C GLN A 208 14.61 16.30 1.16
N GLU A 209 15.42 16.37 2.23
CA GLU A 209 15.34 17.47 3.20
C GLU A 209 15.74 18.81 2.57
N HIS A 210 16.78 18.83 1.73
CA HIS A 210 17.16 20.04 1.02
C HIS A 210 16.06 20.53 0.07
N ARG A 211 15.43 19.61 -0.69
CA ARG A 211 14.28 19.90 -1.54
C ARG A 211 13.14 20.51 -0.73
N ARG A 212 12.81 19.95 0.44
CA ARG A 212 11.77 20.47 1.33
C ARG A 212 12.05 21.91 1.74
N LYS A 213 13.27 22.20 2.20
CA LYS A 213 13.70 23.57 2.58
C LYS A 213 13.60 24.56 1.44
N VAL A 214 13.98 24.16 0.22
CA VAL A 214 13.86 25.01 -0.97
C VAL A 214 12.38 25.30 -1.28
N THR A 215 11.52 24.29 -1.24
CA THR A 215 10.07 24.46 -1.46
C THR A 215 9.45 25.37 -0.41
N GLU A 216 9.74 25.16 0.87
CA GLU A 216 9.23 25.99 1.98
C GLU A 216 9.67 27.45 1.82
N LYS A 217 10.95 27.70 1.50
CA LYS A 217 11.46 29.06 1.28
C LYS A 217 10.79 29.73 0.06
N SER A 218 10.64 29.00 -1.04
CA SER A 218 9.98 29.52 -2.25
C SER A 218 8.52 29.86 -2.00
N ALA A 219 7.80 29.01 -1.24
CA ALA A 219 6.42 29.27 -0.86
C ALA A 219 6.31 30.53 0.02
N GLY A 220 7.18 30.66 1.02
CA GLY A 220 7.22 31.84 1.90
C GLY A 220 7.51 33.14 1.15
N GLU A 221 8.45 33.14 0.20
CA GLU A 221 8.69 34.33 -0.64
C GLU A 221 7.49 34.66 -1.55
N THR A 222 6.83 33.64 -2.11
CA THR A 222 5.64 33.81 -2.94
C THR A 222 4.48 34.43 -2.14
N GLU A 223 4.26 33.94 -0.92
CA GLU A 223 3.25 34.47 0.00
C GLU A 223 3.57 35.93 0.37
N ARG A 224 4.84 36.22 0.71
CA ARG A 224 5.29 37.58 1.05
C ARG A 224 5.05 38.56 -0.09
N VAL A 225 5.40 38.19 -1.32
CA VAL A 225 5.14 39.02 -2.51
C VAL A 225 3.64 39.21 -2.71
N THR A 226 2.85 38.14 -2.62
CA THR A 226 1.39 38.20 -2.78
C THR A 226 0.74 39.13 -1.75
N ALA A 227 1.19 39.07 -0.50
CA ALA A 227 0.72 39.95 0.58
C ALA A 227 1.05 41.42 0.29
N LEU A 228 2.29 41.73 -0.09
CA LEU A 228 2.67 43.11 -0.44
C LEU A 228 1.81 43.69 -1.56
N PHE A 229 1.55 42.91 -2.62
CA PHE A 229 0.71 43.37 -3.73
C PHE A 229 -0.77 43.49 -3.35
N ARG A 230 -1.28 42.66 -2.43
CA ARG A 230 -2.62 42.83 -1.87
C ARG A 230 -2.72 44.15 -1.10
N ASP A 231 -1.77 44.41 -0.20
CA ASP A 231 -1.76 45.63 0.61
C ASP A 231 -1.70 46.90 -0.27
N ILE A 232 -0.91 46.88 -1.34
CA ILE A 232 -0.85 47.98 -2.32
C ILE A 232 -2.22 48.20 -2.99
N ARG A 233 -2.90 47.13 -3.41
CA ARG A 233 -4.24 47.24 -4.01
C ARG A 233 -5.25 47.82 -3.03
N GLU A 234 -5.26 47.35 -1.79
CA GLU A 234 -6.16 47.85 -0.74
C GLU A 234 -5.93 49.34 -0.46
N GLN A 235 -4.66 49.78 -0.41
CA GLN A 235 -4.33 51.20 -0.24
C GLN A 235 -4.77 52.05 -1.43
N LEU A 236 -4.60 51.55 -2.66
CA LEU A 236 -5.04 52.25 -3.86
C LEU A 236 -6.57 52.39 -3.89
N GLU A 237 -7.31 51.32 -3.59
CA GLU A 237 -8.78 51.36 -3.52
C GLU A 237 -9.28 52.31 -2.41
N ALA A 238 -8.62 52.30 -1.25
CA ALA A 238 -8.96 53.21 -0.15
C ALA A 238 -8.71 54.68 -0.54
N LEU A 239 -7.59 54.95 -1.22
CA LEU A 239 -7.28 56.28 -1.72
C LEU A 239 -8.29 56.74 -2.77
N GLU A 240 -8.64 55.88 -3.72
CA GLU A 240 -9.65 56.15 -4.75
C GLU A 240 -11.00 56.52 -4.11
N LYS A 241 -11.49 55.68 -3.20
CA LYS A 241 -12.76 55.92 -2.47
C LYS A 241 -12.73 57.26 -1.73
N ARG A 242 -11.62 57.58 -1.06
CA ARG A 242 -11.46 58.86 -0.36
C ARG A 242 -11.56 60.04 -1.33
N LEU A 243 -10.82 60.00 -2.44
CA LEU A 243 -10.82 61.07 -3.43
C LEU A 243 -12.20 61.29 -4.07
N LEU A 244 -12.93 60.21 -4.38
CA LEU A 244 -14.29 60.30 -4.92
C LEU A 244 -15.28 60.90 -3.90
N SER A 245 -15.13 60.54 -2.62
CA SER A 245 -15.90 61.13 -1.52
C SER A 245 -15.62 62.63 -1.37
N ASP A 246 -14.34 63.03 -1.43
CA ASP A 246 -13.93 64.43 -1.34
C ASP A 246 -14.51 65.28 -2.48
N ILE A 247 -14.47 64.76 -3.72
CA ILE A 247 -15.08 65.41 -4.89
C ILE A 247 -16.59 65.58 -4.70
N SER A 248 -17.27 64.54 -4.21
CA SER A 248 -18.72 64.58 -3.98
C SER A 248 -19.08 65.62 -2.90
N SER A 249 -18.33 65.66 -1.81
CA SER A 249 -18.52 66.67 -0.75
C SER A 249 -18.25 68.09 -1.24
N GLN A 250 -17.21 68.30 -2.05
CA GLN A 250 -16.96 69.60 -2.68
C GLN A 250 -18.09 70.03 -3.61
N LYS A 251 -18.61 69.09 -4.43
CA LYS A 251 -19.77 69.32 -5.29
C LYS A 251 -20.98 69.77 -4.47
N GLU A 252 -21.30 69.09 -3.36
CA GLU A 252 -22.42 69.46 -2.50
C GLU A 252 -22.24 70.84 -1.86
N LYS A 253 -21.05 71.15 -1.35
CA LYS A 253 -20.73 72.46 -0.75
C LYS A 253 -20.96 73.63 -1.70
N VAL A 254 -20.72 73.43 -2.99
CA VAL A 254 -20.97 74.46 -4.02
C VAL A 254 -22.40 74.41 -4.54
N SER A 255 -22.97 73.22 -4.74
CA SER A 255 -24.30 73.06 -5.31
C SER A 255 -25.40 73.54 -4.38
N LEU A 256 -25.33 73.27 -3.07
CA LEU A 256 -26.41 73.60 -2.14
C LEU A 256 -26.68 75.11 -2.04
N PRO A 257 -25.66 75.98 -1.85
CA PRO A 257 -25.89 77.43 -1.84
C PRO A 257 -26.36 77.97 -3.19
N LEU A 258 -25.91 77.37 -4.30
CA LEU A 258 -26.36 77.75 -5.64
C LEU A 258 -27.84 77.45 -5.84
N THR A 259 -28.29 76.26 -5.43
CA THR A 259 -29.71 75.88 -5.48
C THR A 259 -30.56 76.82 -4.63
N ASP A 260 -30.11 77.14 -3.40
CA ASP A 260 -30.82 78.10 -2.53
C ASP A 260 -30.93 79.50 -3.19
N LEU A 261 -29.84 79.99 -3.79
CA LEU A 261 -29.86 81.28 -4.49
C LEU A 261 -30.79 81.26 -5.71
N MET A 262 -30.83 80.15 -6.47
CA MET A 262 -31.76 79.98 -7.58
C MET A 262 -33.21 80.04 -7.10
N GLU A 263 -33.55 79.34 -6.02
CA GLU A 263 -34.89 79.34 -5.44
C GLU A 263 -35.29 80.75 -4.94
N GLN A 264 -34.36 81.46 -4.28
CA GLN A 264 -34.58 82.85 -3.89
C GLN A 264 -34.85 83.79 -5.07
N LEU A 265 -34.14 83.59 -6.19
CA LEU A 265 -34.36 84.38 -7.41
C LEU A 265 -35.70 84.05 -8.07
N GLU A 266 -36.13 82.78 -8.06
CA GLU A 266 -37.46 82.38 -8.54
C GLU A 266 -38.58 83.01 -7.72
N ILE A 267 -38.49 82.97 -6.39
CA ILE A 267 -39.46 83.63 -5.49
C ILE A 267 -39.55 85.13 -5.79
N LYS A 268 -38.40 85.80 -5.94
CA LYS A 268 -38.35 87.24 -6.26
C LYS A 268 -38.95 87.54 -7.63
N LYS A 269 -38.68 86.70 -8.65
CA LYS A 269 -39.27 86.82 -9.98
C LYS A 269 -40.80 86.76 -9.92
N ASP A 270 -41.35 85.83 -9.14
CA ASP A 270 -42.80 85.66 -9.01
C ASP A 270 -43.45 86.80 -8.21
N GLU A 271 -42.77 87.34 -7.20
CA GLU A 271 -43.23 88.54 -6.48
C GLU A 271 -43.25 89.77 -7.40
N LEU A 272 -42.19 90.00 -8.17
CA LEU A 272 -42.12 91.09 -9.15
C LEU A 272 -43.20 90.95 -10.21
N SER A 273 -43.40 89.73 -10.73
CA SER A 273 -44.44 89.45 -11.73
C SER A 273 -45.85 89.76 -11.19
N ARG A 274 -46.12 89.44 -9.91
CA ARG A 274 -47.40 89.80 -9.25
C ARG A 274 -47.57 91.32 -9.11
N LYS A 275 -46.51 92.04 -8.72
CA LYS A 275 -46.54 93.51 -8.59
C LYS A 275 -46.76 94.19 -9.94
N ILE A 276 -46.07 93.72 -10.99
CA ILE A 276 -46.24 94.23 -12.36
C ILE A 276 -47.68 94.05 -12.80
N ARG A 277 -48.23 92.84 -12.69
CA ARG A 277 -49.62 92.56 -13.07
C ARG A 277 -50.61 93.48 -12.33
N HIS A 278 -50.41 93.68 -11.04
CA HIS A 278 -51.27 94.57 -10.25
C HIS A 278 -51.20 96.03 -10.74
N ILE A 279 -50.01 96.54 -11.04
CA ILE A 279 -49.82 97.89 -11.59
C ILE A 279 -50.46 97.98 -12.99
N GLU A 280 -50.26 96.98 -13.85
CA GLU A 280 -50.88 96.93 -15.17
C GLU A 280 -52.41 96.92 -15.09
N GLU A 281 -53.00 96.18 -14.14
CA GLU A 281 -54.44 96.19 -13.86
C GLU A 281 -54.91 97.58 -13.46
N LEU A 282 -54.22 98.25 -12.51
CA LEU A 282 -54.54 99.62 -12.10
C LEU A 282 -54.46 100.61 -13.27
N CYS A 283 -53.43 100.52 -14.12
CA CYS A 283 -53.27 101.39 -15.29
C CYS A 283 -54.38 101.21 -16.35
N ASN A 284 -55.00 100.04 -16.44
CA ASN A 284 -56.05 99.73 -17.41
C ASN A 284 -57.47 100.01 -16.89
N MET A 285 -57.62 100.50 -15.65
CA MET A 285 -58.92 100.83 -15.07
C MET A 285 -59.45 102.17 -15.59
N ALA A 286 -60.74 102.24 -15.90
CA ALA A 286 -61.37 103.39 -16.54
C ALA A 286 -61.73 104.56 -15.60
N ASP A 287 -61.78 104.33 -14.28
CA ASP A 287 -62.16 105.34 -13.28
C ASP A 287 -60.92 106.02 -12.66
N PRO A 288 -60.70 107.33 -12.86
CA PRO A 288 -59.55 108.06 -12.32
C PRO A 288 -59.42 108.01 -10.79
N LEU A 289 -60.52 107.79 -10.05
CA LEU A 289 -60.49 107.69 -8.58
C LEU A 289 -59.97 106.35 -8.08
N THR A 290 -60.04 105.29 -8.89
CA THR A 290 -59.55 103.94 -8.51
C THR A 290 -58.05 103.74 -8.72
N VAL A 291 -57.36 104.71 -9.33
CA VAL A 291 -55.92 104.68 -9.64
C VAL A 291 -55.09 105.43 -8.58
N LEU A 292 -55.72 106.31 -7.80
CA LEU A 292 -55.12 107.14 -6.74
C LEU A 292 -55.14 106.45 -5.38
#